data_AF-A0A522C2Q0-F1
#
_entry.id   AF-A0A522C2Q0-F1
#
_cell.length_a   1.000
_cell.length_b   1.000
_cell.length_c   1.000
_cell.angle_alpha   90.00
_cell.angle_beta   90.00
_cell.angle_gamma   90.00
#
_symmetry.space_group_name_H-M   'P 1'
#
loop_
_entity.id
_entity.type
_entity.pdbx_description
1 polymer ?
#
loop_
_entity_poly.entity_id
_entity_poly.type
_entity_poly.pdbx_seq_one_letter_code
_entity_poly.pdbx_strand_id
1 'polypeptide(L)' 'MKTLGRLISRLDTFMASAAFAEEGEFDTAREILRDANSQNERTAKRVERDQAPRRVVQNARSK' A
#
# COMPACT_ATOMS: atom_id res chain seq x y z
N MET A 1 -11.27 2.15 -12.26
CA MET A 1 -10.00 1.58 -12.76
C MET A 1 -8.91 1.37 -11.69
N LYS A 2 -8.96 2.02 -10.52
CA LYS A 2 -7.90 1.89 -9.48
C LYS A 2 -7.81 0.51 -8.81
N THR A 3 -8.91 -0.23 -8.77
CA THR A 3 -8.99 -1.58 -8.20
C THR A 3 -8.30 -2.62 -9.07
N LEU A 4 -8.48 -2.53 -10.39
CA LEU A 4 -7.89 -3.46 -11.36
C LEU A 4 -6.36 -3.39 -11.34
N GLY A 5 -5.79 -2.18 -11.29
CA GLY A 5 -4.34 -2.01 -11.17
C GLY A 5 -3.75 -2.64 -9.90
N ARG A 6 -4.48 -2.59 -8.78
CA ARG A 6 -4.04 -3.21 -7.51
C ARG A 6 -4.07 -4.74 -7.57
N LEU A 7 -5.01 -5.33 -8.31
CA LEU A 7 -5.06 -6.77 -8.54
C LEU A 7 -3.88 -7.23 -9.41
N ILE A 8 -3.58 -6.49 -10.48
CA ILE A 8 -2.44 -6.78 -11.36
C ILE A 8 -1.12 -6.72 -10.59
N SER A 9 -0.88 -5.66 -9.81
CA SER A 9 0.36 -5.56 -9.02
C SER A 9 0.51 -6.66 -7.96
N ARG A 10 -0.61 -7.15 -7.41
CA ARG A 10 -0.59 -8.30 -6.49
C ARG A 10 -0.21 -9.58 -7.22
N LEU A 11 -0.77 -9.80 -8.42
CA LEU A 11 -0.45 -10.97 -9.23
C LEU A 11 1.04 -10.99 -9.60
N ASP A 12 1.61 -9.85 -10.01
CA ASP A 12 3.04 -9.75 -10.33
C ASP A 12 3.93 -10.12 -9.14
N THR A 13 3.57 -9.64 -7.94
CA THR A 13 4.27 -9.98 -6.69
C THR A 13 4.22 -11.49 -6.41
N PHE A 14 3.05 -12.12 -6.59
CA PHE A 14 2.90 -13.55 -6.38
C PHE A 14 3.71 -14.36 -7.38
N MET A 15 3.72 -13.96 -8.65
CA MET A 15 4.51 -14.63 -9.69
C MET A 15 6.01 -14.51 -9.41
N ALA A 16 6.48 -13.33 -9.00
CA ALA A 16 7.87 -13.14 -8.58
C ALA A 16 8.22 -14.05 -7.39
N SER A 17 7.40 -14.03 -6.32
CA SER A 17 7.60 -14.92 -5.18
C SER A 17 7.60 -16.40 -5.55
N ALA A 18 6.75 -16.83 -6.47
CA ALA A 18 6.68 -18.21 -6.92
C ALA A 18 7.97 -18.62 -7.65
N ALA A 19 8.50 -17.78 -8.54
CA ALA A 19 9.74 -18.05 -9.25
C ALA A 19 10.93 -18.28 -8.30
N PHE A 20 11.09 -17.45 -7.27
CA PHE A 20 12.14 -17.65 -6.27
C PHE A 20 11.91 -18.92 -5.43
N ALA A 21 10.65 -19.24 -5.11
CA ALA A 21 10.34 -20.47 -4.38
C ALA A 21 10.62 -21.74 -5.21
N GLU A 22 10.40 -21.68 -6.53
CA GLU A 22 10.72 -22.77 -7.48
C GLU A 22 12.22 -23.02 -7.58
N GLU A 23 13.03 -21.97 -7.43
CA GLU A 23 14.50 -22.05 -7.37
C GLU A 23 15.03 -22.48 -5.99
N GLY A 24 14.15 -22.65 -5.00
CA GLY A 24 14.49 -23.03 -3.63
C GLY A 24 14.86 -21.86 -2.71
N GLU A 25 14.76 -20.63 -3.19
CA GLU A 25 14.98 -19.41 -2.42
C GLU A 25 13.74 -19.00 -1.61
N PHE A 26 13.42 -19.81 -0.59
CA PHE A 26 12.22 -19.60 0.23
C PHE A 26 12.27 -18.31 1.07
N ASP A 27 13.44 -17.90 1.55
CA ASP A 27 13.60 -16.67 2.32
C ASP A 27 13.31 -15.44 1.45
N THR A 28 13.87 -15.40 0.24
CA THR A 28 13.63 -14.35 -0.77
C THR A 28 12.16 -14.29 -1.16
N ALA A 29 11.54 -15.44 -1.46
CA ALA A 29 10.12 -15.51 -1.77
C ALA A 29 9.24 -14.94 -0.63
N ARG A 30 9.59 -15.27 0.62
CA ARG A 30 8.85 -14.80 1.80
C ARG A 30 9.03 -13.29 2.04
N GLU A 31 10.21 -12.75 1.76
CA GLU A 31 10.50 -11.32 1.86
C GLU A 31 9.66 -10.52 0.85
N ILE A 32 9.60 -10.96 -0.41
CA ILE A 32 8.79 -10.33 -1.47
C ILE A 32 7.32 -10.20 -1.06
N LEU A 33 6.74 -11.25 -0.47
CA LEU A 33 5.35 -11.22 0.00
C LEU A 33 5.15 -10.27 1.19
N ARG A 34 6.12 -10.19 2.11
CA ARG A 34 6.06 -9.28 3.27
C ARG A 34 6.13 -7.81 2.85
N ASP A 35 6.99 -7.49 1.90
CA ASP A 35 7.17 -6.13 1.42
C ASP A 35 5.94 -5.62 0.66
N ALA A 36 5.31 -6.48 -0.13
CA ALA A 36 4.07 -6.14 -0.82
C ALA A 36 2.92 -5.83 0.15
N ASN A 37 2.88 -6.49 1.31
CA ASN A 37 1.87 -6.21 2.34
C ASN A 37 2.16 -4.86 3.03
N SER A 38 3.42 -4.57 3.31
CA SER A 38 3.88 -3.34 3.98
C SER A 38 3.65 -2.08 3.13
N GLN A 39 3.77 -2.18 1.80
CA GLN A 39 3.47 -1.09 0.87
C GLN A 39 1.97 -0.71 0.85
N ASN A 40 1.08 -1.68 1.07
CA ASN A 40 -0.35 -1.43 1.17
C ASN A 40 -0.71 -0.61 2.43
N GLU A 41 -0.06 -0.89 3.55
CA GLU A 41 -0.25 -0.16 4.80
C GLU A 41 0.27 1.28 4.73
N ARG A 42 1.43 1.50 4.09
CA ARG A 42 1.97 2.85 3.90
C ARG A 42 1.08 3.72 3.00
N THR A 43 0.48 3.11 1.98
CA THR A 43 -0.45 3.81 1.09
C THR A 43 -1.76 4.13 1.80
N ALA A 44 -2.28 3.22 2.63
CA ALA A 44 -3.47 3.46 3.46
C ALA A 44 -3.26 4.64 4.43
N LYS A 45 -2.11 4.68 5.12
CA LYS A 45 -1.75 5.78 6.04
C LYS A 45 -1.53 7.13 5.36
N ARG A 46 -1.15 7.15 4.08
CA ARG A 46 -1.01 8.39 3.30
C ARG A 46 -2.39 8.96 2.93
N VAL A 47 -3.33 8.09 2.56
CA VAL A 47 -4.71 8.51 2.25
C VAL A 47 -5.41 9.08 3.49
N GLU A 48 -5.16 8.52 4.68
CA GLU A 48 -5.73 9.01 5.94
C GLU A 48 -5.25 10.43 6.30
N ARG A 49 -3.97 10.75 6.07
CA ARG A 49 -3.42 12.10 6.31
C ARG A 49 -3.95 13.16 5.35
N ASP A 50 -4.23 12.80 4.11
CA ASP A 50 -4.85 13.70 3.11
C ASP A 50 -6.36 13.89 3.35
N GLN A 51 -6.98 13.06 4.19
CA GLN A 51 -8.42 13.06 4.47
C GLN A 51 -8.78 13.67 5.83
N ALA A 52 -7.83 14.31 6.52
CA ALA A 52 -8.16 15.22 7.61
C ALA A 52 -8.80 16.47 6.99
N PRO A 53 -10.12 16.71 7.17
CA PRO A 53 -10.72 17.93 6.68
C PRO A 53 -10.00 19.08 7.38
N ARG A 54 -9.57 20.07 6.59
CA ARG A 54 -9.27 21.42 7.05
C ARG A 54 -10.46 21.86 7.91
N ARG A 55 -10.39 21.65 9.22
CA ARG A 55 -11.35 22.21 10.16
C ARG A 55 -11.11 23.71 10.07
N VAL A 56 -11.99 24.32 9.30
CA VAL A 56 -12.07 25.74 9.03
C VAL A 56 -11.97 26.45 10.38
N VAL A 57 -10.84 27.12 10.63
CA VAL A 57 -10.71 28.07 11.74
C VAL A 57 -11.43 29.34 11.31
N GLN A 58 -12.75 29.27 11.20
CA GLN A 58 -13.63 30.43 11.21
C GLN A 58 -14.16 30.55 12.63
N ASN A 59 -13.35 31.14 13.51
CA ASN A 59 -13.86 31.77 14.72
C ASN A 59 -12.76 32.65 15.30
N ALA A 60 -12.76 33.92 14.90
CA ALA A 60 -12.51 35.06 15.79
C ALA A 60 -12.39 36.34 14.96
N ARG A 61 -13.50 37.09 14.90
CA ARG A 61 -13.59 38.54 15.19
C ARG A 61 -14.75 39.15 14.40
N SER A 62 -15.94 38.95 14.97
CA SER A 62 -17.00 39.94 14.86
C SER A 62 -16.87 40.83 16.09
N LYS A 63 -16.39 42.07 15.88
CA LYS A 63 -16.73 43.32 16.59
C LYS A 63 -15.74 44.41 16.20
#